data_AF-A0A7C1U2Z8-F1
#
_entry.id   AF-A0A7C1U2Z8-F1
#
_cell.length_a   1.000
_cell.length_b   1.000
_cell.length_c   1.000
_cell.angle_alpha   90.00
_cell.angle_beta   90.00
_cell.angle_gamma   90.00
#
_symmetry.space_group_name_H-M   'P 1'
#
loop_
_entity.id
_entity.type
_entity.pdbx_description
1 polymer ?
#
loop_
_entity_poly.entity_id
_entity_poly.type
_entity_poly.pdbx_seq_one_letter_code
_entity_poly.pdbx_strand_id
1 'polypeptide(L)'
;IVGAGPSGFSASLAAMAEKMSFVTLEQETFGGTVAHYPRGKVVMTQPVNLPLYGKANFRETTKEKLLEFWHKVREETGLEVQYGERVVKVEPANDHFLVQTEKNNFATRNLLLTIGRRGTPRKLNVPGEDQEKVVYRLIDPEQYAGQHVLVVGGGDSALEAAVSISEVEGTTVALSYRSAAFGRAKQKNREKVEMAEKTGGLRVLLSSNVMSISENDITLDQEGQTITIENDAVIVCAGGILPTGFLKDMGIEIETKFGTA
;
A
#
# COMPACT_ATOMS: atom_id res chain seq x y z
N ILE A 1 -5.57 12.73 -15.82
CA ILE A 1 -5.32 11.33 -15.40
C ILE A 1 -5.01 11.35 -13.92
N VAL A 2 -5.70 10.55 -13.09
CA VAL A 2 -5.57 10.58 -11.62
C VAL A 2 -4.88 9.32 -11.12
N GLY A 3 -3.69 9.49 -10.55
CA GLY A 3 -2.78 8.44 -10.10
C GLY A 3 -1.70 8.14 -11.12
N ALA A 4 -0.44 8.10 -10.69
CA ALA A 4 0.75 7.81 -11.49
C ALA A 4 1.36 6.44 -11.13
N GLY A 5 0.51 5.47 -10.79
CA GLY A 5 0.86 4.06 -10.77
C GLY A 5 1.01 3.47 -12.17
N PRO A 6 1.25 2.15 -12.31
CA PRO A 6 1.54 1.52 -13.61
C PRO A 6 0.50 1.78 -14.70
N SER A 7 -0.79 1.76 -14.33
CA SER A 7 -1.89 2.04 -15.26
C SER A 7 -1.94 3.52 -15.67
N GLY A 8 -1.79 4.43 -14.72
CA GLY A 8 -1.75 5.87 -14.98
C GLY A 8 -0.53 6.30 -15.78
N PHE A 9 0.61 5.67 -15.52
CA PHE A 9 1.83 5.86 -16.30
C PHE A 9 1.62 5.45 -17.76
N SER A 10 1.14 4.22 -17.99
CA SER A 10 0.84 3.74 -19.35
C SER A 10 -0.18 4.62 -20.06
N ALA A 11 -1.25 5.04 -19.37
CA ALA A 11 -2.26 5.93 -19.92
C ALA A 11 -1.71 7.32 -20.26
N SER A 12 -0.79 7.85 -19.46
CA SER A 12 -0.14 9.14 -19.71
C SER A 12 0.74 9.07 -20.96
N LEU A 13 1.52 7.99 -21.10
CA LEU A 13 2.32 7.75 -22.31
C LEU A 13 1.43 7.60 -23.56
N ALA A 14 0.28 6.93 -23.44
CA ALA A 14 -0.69 6.82 -24.53
C ALA A 14 -1.26 8.18 -24.92
N ALA A 15 -1.65 9.01 -23.94
CA ALA A 15 -2.15 10.36 -24.18
C ALA A 15 -1.10 11.25 -24.89
N MET A 16 0.18 11.10 -24.54
CA MET A 16 1.29 11.77 -25.23
C MET A 16 1.45 11.28 -26.68
N ALA A 17 1.37 9.96 -26.92
CA ALA A 17 1.47 9.38 -28.27
C ALA A 17 0.38 9.92 -29.21
N GLU A 18 -0.82 10.10 -28.67
CA GLU A 18 -1.99 10.67 -29.35
C GLU A 18 -2.00 12.21 -29.35
N LYS A 19 -0.95 12.86 -28.82
CA LYS A 19 -0.81 14.33 -28.75
C LYS A 19 -1.98 15.05 -28.06
N MET A 20 -2.57 14.41 -27.05
CA MET A 20 -3.65 15.00 -26.25
C MET A 20 -3.10 16.04 -25.27
N SER A 21 -3.87 17.09 -24.95
CA SER A 21 -3.57 17.91 -23.77
C SER A 21 -4.08 17.20 -22.53
N PHE A 22 -3.20 16.91 -21.57
CA PHE A 22 -3.58 16.26 -20.32
C PHE A 22 -2.70 16.73 -19.16
N VAL A 23 -3.14 16.43 -17.95
CA VAL A 23 -2.35 16.51 -16.73
C VAL A 23 -2.43 15.17 -16.01
N THR A 24 -1.30 14.72 -15.44
CA THR A 24 -1.24 13.55 -14.58
C THR A 24 -1.00 13.99 -13.14
N LEU A 25 -1.96 13.68 -12.28
CA LEU A 25 -1.98 14.06 -10.87
C LEU A 25 -1.63 12.85 -10.00
N GLU A 26 -0.71 13.00 -9.06
CA GLU A 26 -0.29 11.96 -8.12
C GLU A 26 -0.28 12.52 -6.70
N GLN A 27 -0.93 11.79 -5.77
CA GLN A 27 -1.02 12.21 -4.37
C GLN A 27 0.30 12.10 -3.61
N GLU A 28 1.16 11.14 -3.99
CA GLU A 28 2.39 10.83 -3.28
C GLU A 28 3.57 10.79 -4.26
N THR A 29 3.89 9.59 -4.75
CA THR A 29 5.09 9.32 -5.53
C THR A 29 4.78 8.41 -6.71
N PHE A 30 5.66 8.45 -7.70
CA PHE A 30 5.54 7.68 -8.93
C PHE A 30 5.62 6.16 -8.68
N GLY A 31 4.96 5.36 -9.52
CA GLY A 31 5.00 3.90 -9.44
C GLY A 31 3.91 3.27 -8.55
N GLY A 32 3.07 4.09 -7.90
CA GLY A 32 1.86 3.65 -7.20
C GLY A 32 2.15 2.57 -6.16
N THR A 33 1.35 1.49 -6.15
CA THR A 33 1.49 0.40 -5.15
C THR A 33 2.91 -0.19 -5.09
N VAL A 34 3.61 -0.32 -6.22
CA VAL A 34 4.96 -0.91 -6.25
C VAL A 34 5.97 -0.05 -5.51
N ALA A 35 5.88 1.28 -5.60
CA ALA A 35 6.74 2.20 -4.84
C ALA A 35 6.64 2.01 -3.33
N HIS A 36 5.58 1.38 -2.86
CA HIS A 36 5.27 1.16 -1.46
C HIS A 36 5.58 -0.26 -0.96
N TYR A 37 6.08 -1.13 -1.83
CA TYR A 37 6.59 -2.43 -1.40
C TYR A 37 7.83 -2.29 -0.50
N PRO A 38 8.10 -3.26 0.38
CA PRO A 38 9.36 -3.32 1.10
C PRO A 38 10.56 -3.37 0.15
N ARG A 39 11.71 -2.92 0.64
CA ARG A 39 12.99 -2.95 -0.07
C ARG A 39 13.31 -4.38 -0.50
N GLY A 40 13.78 -4.54 -1.74
CA GLY A 40 14.17 -5.84 -2.29
C GLY A 40 12.99 -6.76 -2.63
N LYS A 41 11.73 -6.33 -2.44
CA LYS A 41 10.56 -7.16 -2.77
C LYS A 41 10.59 -7.60 -4.23
N VAL A 42 10.50 -8.90 -4.45
CA VAL A 42 10.35 -9.49 -5.78
C VAL A 42 8.95 -9.18 -6.33
N VAL A 43 8.92 -8.66 -7.54
CA VAL A 43 7.73 -8.29 -8.29
C VAL A 43 7.63 -9.18 -9.53
N MET A 44 6.52 -9.91 -9.60
CA MET A 44 6.13 -10.64 -10.79
C MET A 44 5.43 -9.69 -11.75
N THR A 45 5.82 -9.71 -13.00
CA THR A 45 5.23 -8.87 -14.05
C THR A 45 5.18 -9.64 -15.37
N GLN A 46 4.54 -9.06 -16.37
CA GLN A 46 4.50 -9.62 -17.71
C GLN A 46 5.14 -8.65 -18.71
N PRO A 47 5.60 -9.16 -19.86
CA PRO A 47 6.07 -8.32 -20.94
C PRO A 47 4.97 -7.34 -21.35
N VAL A 48 5.31 -6.06 -21.44
CA VAL A 48 4.38 -4.97 -21.71
C VAL A 48 4.95 -4.14 -22.85
N ASN A 49 4.07 -3.66 -23.74
CA ASN A 49 4.42 -2.63 -24.71
C ASN A 49 4.01 -1.28 -24.15
N LEU A 50 4.99 -0.44 -23.81
CA LEU A 50 4.74 0.91 -23.33
C LEU A 50 4.65 1.87 -24.54
N PRO A 51 3.58 2.69 -24.64
CA PRO A 51 3.53 3.74 -25.66
C PRO A 51 4.78 4.64 -25.57
N LEU A 52 5.26 5.14 -26.71
CA LEU A 52 6.47 5.97 -26.84
C LEU A 52 7.83 5.34 -26.46
N TYR A 53 7.85 4.16 -25.84
CA TYR A 53 9.09 3.48 -25.44
C TYR A 53 9.28 2.11 -26.11
N GLY A 54 8.19 1.37 -26.31
CA GLY A 54 8.19 0.04 -26.92
C GLY A 54 8.16 -1.10 -25.90
N LYS A 55 8.64 -2.27 -26.32
CA LYS A 55 8.49 -3.53 -25.56
C LYS A 55 9.47 -3.61 -24.40
N ALA A 56 8.93 -3.75 -23.20
CA ALA A 56 9.65 -4.04 -21.97
C ALA A 56 9.41 -5.50 -21.57
N ASN A 57 10.48 -6.29 -21.48
CA ASN A 57 10.38 -7.72 -21.17
C ASN A 57 10.86 -8.00 -19.75
N PHE A 58 9.97 -7.75 -18.79
CA PHE A 58 10.17 -8.14 -17.40
C PHE A 58 9.23 -9.31 -17.10
N ARG A 59 9.74 -10.36 -16.47
CA ARG A 59 8.94 -11.48 -15.94
C ARG A 59 8.97 -11.50 -14.42
N GLU A 60 10.17 -11.32 -13.88
CA GLU A 60 10.45 -11.23 -12.45
C GLU A 60 11.57 -10.22 -12.26
N THR A 61 11.42 -9.32 -11.29
CA THR A 61 12.42 -8.28 -10.99
C THR A 61 12.25 -7.81 -9.54
N THR A 62 13.14 -6.96 -9.03
CA THR A 62 12.94 -6.30 -7.74
C THR A 62 12.13 -5.01 -7.90
N LYS A 63 11.51 -4.56 -6.81
CA LYS A 63 10.87 -3.25 -6.70
C LYS A 63 11.75 -2.14 -7.28
N GLU A 64 13.00 -2.07 -6.83
CA GLU A 64 13.94 -0.99 -7.15
C GLU A 64 14.23 -0.95 -8.66
N LYS A 65 14.59 -2.11 -9.24
CA LYS A 65 14.85 -2.21 -10.68
C LYS A 65 13.64 -1.85 -11.53
N LEU A 66 12.43 -2.19 -11.07
CA LEU A 66 11.20 -1.84 -11.78
C LEU A 66 10.91 -0.33 -11.71
N LEU A 67 11.14 0.29 -10.54
CA LEU A 67 10.99 1.74 -10.39
C LEU A 67 12.04 2.49 -11.21
N GLU A 68 13.31 2.08 -11.16
CA GLU A 68 14.40 2.63 -11.97
C GLU A 68 14.03 2.59 -13.47
N PHE A 69 13.52 1.45 -13.93
CA PHE A 69 13.04 1.32 -15.30
C PHE A 69 11.92 2.32 -15.63
N TRP A 70 10.90 2.45 -14.79
CA TRP A 70 9.82 3.40 -15.05
C TRP A 70 10.28 4.87 -14.98
N HIS A 71 11.19 5.20 -14.05
CA HIS A 71 11.79 6.53 -13.97
C HIS A 71 12.57 6.87 -15.25
N LYS A 72 13.41 5.94 -15.73
CA LYS A 72 14.11 6.07 -17.00
C LYS A 72 13.15 6.35 -18.15
N VAL A 73 12.09 5.55 -18.29
CA VAL A 73 11.09 5.73 -19.37
C VAL A 73 10.40 7.10 -19.25
N ARG A 74 10.03 7.51 -18.03
CA ARG A 74 9.42 8.82 -17.79
C ARG A 74 10.36 9.96 -18.21
N GLU A 75 11.63 9.88 -17.87
CA GLU A 75 12.65 10.88 -18.22
C GLU A 75 12.88 10.94 -19.74
N GLU A 76 13.05 9.79 -20.39
CA GLU A 76 13.27 9.74 -21.85
C GLU A 76 12.07 10.22 -22.67
N THR A 77 10.85 9.99 -22.16
CA THR A 77 9.61 10.46 -22.82
C THR A 77 9.27 11.90 -22.49
N GLY A 78 9.88 12.49 -21.45
CA GLY A 78 9.55 13.83 -20.96
C GLY A 78 8.20 13.90 -20.27
N LEU A 79 7.69 12.80 -19.72
CA LEU A 79 6.41 12.78 -19.03
C LEU A 79 6.47 13.57 -17.70
N GLU A 80 5.69 14.64 -17.64
CA GLU A 80 5.48 15.42 -16.42
C GLU A 80 4.34 14.86 -15.58
N VAL A 81 4.56 14.81 -14.26
CA VAL A 81 3.58 14.36 -13.26
C VAL A 81 3.56 15.39 -12.15
N GLN A 82 2.36 15.83 -11.75
CA GLN A 82 2.19 16.75 -10.63
C GLN A 82 2.03 15.94 -9.34
N TYR A 83 3.05 16.01 -8.48
CA TYR A 83 3.11 15.26 -7.22
C TYR A 83 2.54 16.04 -6.03
N GLY A 84 2.13 15.32 -5.00
CA GLY A 84 1.45 15.91 -3.85
C GLY A 84 0.13 16.58 -4.23
N GLU A 85 -0.52 16.12 -5.29
CA GLU A 85 -1.79 16.64 -5.83
C GLU A 85 -2.87 15.59 -5.63
N ARG A 86 -3.34 15.45 -4.39
CA ARG A 86 -4.44 14.53 -4.08
C ARG A 86 -5.75 15.12 -4.58
N VAL A 87 -6.42 14.40 -5.48
CA VAL A 87 -7.79 14.73 -5.89
C VAL A 87 -8.74 14.44 -4.72
N VAL A 88 -9.47 15.46 -4.28
CA VAL A 88 -10.40 15.38 -3.14
C VAL A 88 -11.85 15.40 -3.57
N LYS A 89 -12.15 16.01 -4.73
CA LYS A 89 -13.51 16.13 -5.24
C LYS A 89 -13.52 16.15 -6.75
N VAL A 90 -14.53 15.52 -7.34
CA VAL A 90 -14.84 15.66 -8.76
C VAL A 90 -16.33 15.87 -8.90
N GLU A 91 -16.71 16.92 -9.62
CA GLU A 91 -18.10 17.27 -9.87
C GLU A 91 -18.36 17.33 -11.38
N PRO A 92 -19.41 16.68 -11.89
CA PRO A 92 -19.82 16.87 -13.27
C PRO A 92 -20.38 18.29 -13.45
N ALA A 93 -19.97 18.96 -14.53
CA ALA A 93 -20.41 20.30 -14.90
C ALA A 93 -20.71 20.36 -16.40
N ASN A 94 -21.99 20.22 -16.77
CA ASN A 94 -22.46 20.21 -18.16
C ASN A 94 -21.66 19.26 -19.08
N ASP A 95 -20.68 19.80 -19.83
CA ASP A 95 -19.85 19.11 -20.83
C ASP A 95 -18.43 18.77 -20.34
N HIS A 96 -18.13 19.01 -19.05
CA HIS A 96 -16.83 18.76 -18.45
C HIS A 96 -16.95 18.33 -16.98
N PHE A 97 -15.80 18.10 -16.35
CA PHE A 97 -15.65 17.80 -14.93
C PHE A 97 -14.83 18.90 -14.27
N LEU A 98 -15.28 19.31 -13.08
CA LEU A 98 -14.50 20.13 -12.16
C LEU A 98 -13.77 19.20 -11.20
N VAL A 99 -12.45 19.26 -11.19
CA VAL A 99 -11.59 18.40 -10.38
C VAL A 99 -10.87 19.29 -9.37
N GLN A 100 -11.18 19.08 -8.09
CA GLN A 100 -10.53 19.76 -6.99
C GLN A 100 -9.45 18.85 -6.39
N THR A 101 -8.25 19.40 -6.21
CA THR A 101 -7.19 18.79 -5.43
C THR A 101 -6.98 19.55 -4.11
N GLU A 102 -6.09 19.04 -3.27
CA GLU A 102 -5.67 19.75 -2.04
C GLU A 102 -5.00 21.11 -2.32
N LYS A 103 -4.53 21.37 -3.55
CA LYS A 103 -3.76 22.57 -3.90
C LYS A 103 -4.38 23.41 -5.01
N ASN A 104 -5.07 22.78 -5.96
CA ASN A 104 -5.45 23.35 -7.24
C ASN A 104 -6.85 22.93 -7.68
N ASN A 105 -7.37 23.61 -8.70
CA ASN A 105 -8.62 23.27 -9.36
C ASN A 105 -8.38 23.12 -10.85
N PHE A 106 -9.01 22.12 -11.47
CA PHE A 106 -8.89 21.82 -12.88
C PHE A 106 -10.27 21.66 -13.51
N ALA A 107 -10.39 22.02 -14.78
CA ALA A 107 -11.53 21.69 -15.62
C ALA A 107 -11.08 20.77 -16.75
N THR A 108 -11.79 19.65 -16.97
CA THR A 108 -11.44 18.69 -18.03
C THR A 108 -12.67 18.04 -18.64
N ARG A 109 -12.66 17.81 -19.96
CA ARG A 109 -13.73 17.07 -20.63
C ARG A 109 -13.72 15.58 -20.30
N ASN A 110 -12.55 15.01 -20.02
CA ASN A 110 -12.39 13.59 -19.76
C ASN A 110 -11.58 13.38 -18.47
N LEU A 111 -12.01 12.41 -17.67
CA LEU A 111 -11.34 12.00 -16.45
C LEU A 111 -11.03 10.51 -16.51
N LEU A 112 -9.76 10.15 -16.39
CA LEU A 112 -9.32 8.76 -16.27
C LEU A 112 -8.81 8.52 -14.84
N LEU A 113 -9.49 7.63 -14.12
CA LEU A 113 -9.14 7.25 -12.76
C LEU A 113 -8.24 6.01 -12.77
N THR A 114 -6.99 6.17 -12.36
CA THR A 114 -5.97 5.12 -12.25
C THR A 114 -5.46 4.98 -10.81
N ILE A 115 -6.35 5.20 -9.85
CA ILE A 115 -6.07 5.30 -8.40
C ILE A 115 -5.82 3.94 -7.70
N GLY A 116 -5.98 2.84 -8.42
CA GLY A 116 -5.76 1.49 -7.89
C GLY A 116 -6.69 1.11 -6.74
N ARG A 117 -6.31 0.07 -5.99
CA ARG A 117 -7.08 -0.47 -4.85
C ARG A 117 -6.35 -0.42 -3.52
N ARG A 118 -5.11 0.10 -3.49
CA ARG A 118 -4.36 0.22 -2.23
C ARG A 118 -5.13 1.09 -1.25
N GLY A 119 -5.76 2.15 -1.75
CA GLY A 119 -6.52 3.08 -0.92
C GLY A 119 -5.64 3.76 0.12
N THR A 120 -6.28 4.35 1.12
CA THR A 120 -5.63 4.89 2.31
C THR A 120 -5.46 3.76 3.32
N PRO A 121 -4.30 3.63 4.01
CA PRO A 121 -4.14 2.64 5.06
C PRO A 121 -5.25 2.73 6.11
N ARG A 122 -5.74 1.57 6.55
CA ARG A 122 -6.73 1.51 7.62
C ARG A 122 -6.07 1.85 8.96
N LYS A 123 -6.56 2.90 9.61
CA LYS A 123 -6.19 3.26 10.98
C LYS A 123 -6.76 2.26 11.99
N LEU A 124 -6.03 2.07 13.09
CA LEU A 124 -6.45 1.34 14.29
C LEU A 124 -7.48 2.12 15.10
N ASN A 125 -7.40 3.45 15.09
CA ASN A 125 -8.20 4.40 15.86
C ASN A 125 -8.09 4.14 17.38
N VAL A 126 -6.86 4.02 17.86
CA VAL A 126 -6.54 3.77 19.28
C VAL A 126 -5.68 4.90 19.83
N PRO A 127 -5.73 5.16 21.16
CA PRO A 127 -4.82 6.11 21.79
C PRO A 127 -3.36 5.78 21.48
N GLY A 128 -2.59 6.80 21.08
CA GLY A 128 -1.17 6.68 20.76
C GLY A 128 -0.84 6.21 19.34
N GLU A 129 -1.84 6.01 18.47
CA GLU A 129 -1.60 5.63 17.07
C GLU A 129 -0.83 6.70 16.27
N ASP A 130 -0.95 7.98 16.61
CA ASP A 130 -0.28 9.06 15.88
C ASP A 130 1.20 9.28 16.27
N GLN A 131 1.78 8.39 17.09
CA GLN A 131 3.21 8.44 17.46
C GLN A 131 4.13 8.10 16.27
N GLU A 132 5.35 8.66 16.26
CA GLU A 132 6.32 8.45 15.18
C GLU A 132 6.75 6.99 14.99
N LYS A 133 6.69 6.18 16.06
CA LYS A 133 6.96 4.74 16.04
C LYS A 133 5.91 3.91 15.28
N VAL A 134 4.78 4.51 14.91
CA VAL A 134 3.67 3.84 14.23
C VAL A 134 3.73 4.16 12.74
N VAL A 135 3.97 3.13 11.93
CA VAL A 135 4.02 3.22 10.48
C VAL A 135 2.99 2.29 9.84
N TYR A 136 2.49 2.67 8.66
CA TYR A 136 1.44 1.91 7.96
C TYR A 136 1.98 1.03 6.82
N ARG A 137 3.29 0.84 6.79
CA ARG A 137 3.99 -0.01 5.82
C ARG A 137 5.41 -0.30 6.31
N LEU A 138 5.90 -1.47 5.95
CA LEU A 138 7.31 -1.81 6.05
C LEU A 138 8.07 -1.23 4.85
N ILE A 139 9.11 -0.43 5.10
CA ILE A 139 10.02 0.08 4.07
C ILE A 139 11.25 -0.83 3.97
N ASP A 140 12.00 -0.99 5.06
CA ASP A 140 13.20 -1.82 5.11
C ASP A 140 13.25 -2.56 6.46
N PRO A 141 13.29 -3.91 6.48
CA PRO A 141 13.36 -4.69 7.72
C PRO A 141 14.57 -4.34 8.59
N GLU A 142 15.71 -4.03 7.97
CA GLU A 142 16.98 -3.76 8.68
C GLU A 142 16.90 -2.53 9.59
N GLN A 143 15.92 -1.64 9.35
CA GLN A 143 15.67 -0.46 10.21
C GLN A 143 15.23 -0.83 11.63
N TYR A 144 14.80 -2.08 11.84
CA TYR A 144 14.26 -2.56 13.10
C TYR A 144 15.24 -3.49 13.84
N ALA A 145 16.49 -3.57 13.40
CA ALA A 145 17.51 -4.37 14.06
C ALA A 145 17.59 -4.04 15.57
N GLY A 146 17.54 -5.08 16.40
CA GLY A 146 17.60 -4.95 17.87
C GLY A 146 16.32 -4.43 18.54
N GLN A 147 15.21 -4.25 17.81
CA GLN A 147 13.98 -3.65 18.34
C GLN A 147 12.87 -4.68 18.66
N HIS A 148 11.93 -4.27 19.50
CA HIS A 148 10.66 -4.94 19.78
C HIS A 148 9.56 -4.42 18.84
N VAL A 149 9.21 -5.20 17.83
CA VAL A 149 8.29 -4.78 16.76
C VAL A 149 6.94 -5.49 16.86
N LEU A 150 5.85 -4.72 16.82
CA LEU A 150 4.51 -5.24 16.63
C LEU A 150 4.06 -5.03 15.18
N VAL A 151 3.74 -6.11 14.48
CA VAL A 151 3.04 -6.06 13.19
C VAL A 151 1.56 -6.34 13.41
N VAL A 152 0.68 -5.49 12.88
CA VAL A 152 -0.79 -5.64 13.03
C VAL A 152 -1.44 -5.96 11.69
N GLY A 153 -2.07 -7.13 11.58
CA GLY A 153 -2.81 -7.54 10.38
C GLY A 153 -2.73 -9.03 10.08
N GLY A 154 -3.57 -9.51 9.16
CA GLY A 154 -3.65 -10.95 8.82
C GLY A 154 -3.71 -11.26 7.32
N GLY A 155 -3.36 -10.29 6.48
CA GLY A 155 -3.19 -10.48 5.04
C GLY A 155 -1.72 -10.69 4.67
N ASP A 156 -1.45 -11.02 3.40
CA ASP A 156 -0.10 -11.30 2.90
C ASP A 156 0.93 -10.23 3.30
N SER A 157 0.57 -8.93 3.25
CA SER A 157 1.47 -7.84 3.63
C SER A 157 1.90 -7.88 5.09
N ALA A 158 1.02 -8.27 6.01
CA ALA A 158 1.34 -8.37 7.43
C ALA A 158 2.24 -9.58 7.70
N LEU A 159 1.90 -10.73 7.10
CA LEU A 159 2.68 -11.96 7.28
C LEU A 159 4.08 -11.83 6.67
N GLU A 160 4.19 -11.27 5.46
CA GLU A 160 5.48 -11.00 4.82
C GLU A 160 6.33 -10.03 5.65
N ALA A 161 5.73 -8.96 6.19
CA ALA A 161 6.44 -8.01 7.04
C ALA A 161 6.97 -8.66 8.32
N ALA A 162 6.10 -9.37 9.04
CA ALA A 162 6.46 -10.04 10.29
C ALA A 162 7.60 -11.04 10.10
N VAL A 163 7.53 -11.87 9.05
CA VAL A 163 8.60 -12.83 8.72
C VAL A 163 9.90 -12.10 8.37
N SER A 164 9.85 -11.09 7.50
CA SER A 164 11.06 -10.39 7.08
C SER A 164 11.78 -9.67 8.21
N ILE A 165 11.04 -9.16 9.20
CA ILE A 165 11.61 -8.49 10.37
C ILE A 165 12.13 -9.52 11.37
N SER A 166 11.48 -10.68 11.51
CA SER A 166 11.94 -11.76 12.40
C SER A 166 13.26 -12.39 11.95
N GLU A 167 13.65 -12.18 10.69
CA GLU A 167 14.95 -12.63 10.15
C GLU A 167 16.08 -11.63 10.46
N VAL A 168 15.78 -10.44 11.00
CA VAL A 168 16.76 -9.39 11.33
C VAL A 168 17.35 -9.62 12.73
N GLU A 169 18.67 -9.51 12.83
CA GLU A 169 19.41 -9.80 14.07
C GLU A 169 18.93 -8.95 15.26
N GLY A 170 18.83 -9.60 16.43
CA GLY A 170 18.45 -8.95 17.69
C GLY A 170 16.98 -8.52 17.79
N THR A 171 16.17 -8.76 16.76
CA THR A 171 14.80 -8.24 16.68
C THR A 171 13.81 -9.21 17.28
N THR A 172 12.88 -8.71 18.10
CA THR A 172 11.75 -9.50 18.62
C THR A 172 10.47 -9.05 17.93
N VAL A 173 9.75 -9.97 17.30
CA VAL A 173 8.54 -9.64 16.54
C VAL A 173 7.31 -10.28 17.14
N ALA A 174 6.24 -9.51 17.30
CA ALA A 174 4.89 -9.99 17.54
C ALA A 174 3.99 -9.70 16.33
N LEU A 175 3.15 -10.66 15.93
CA LEU A 175 2.13 -10.51 14.89
C LEU A 175 0.75 -10.56 15.51
N SER A 176 0.08 -9.40 15.62
CA SER A 176 -1.29 -9.29 16.13
C SER A 176 -2.31 -9.37 15.00
N TYR A 177 -3.32 -10.23 15.17
CA TYR A 177 -4.46 -10.29 14.28
C TYR A 177 -5.76 -10.59 15.00
N ARG A 178 -6.78 -9.79 14.72
CA ARG A 178 -8.11 -9.84 15.35
C ARG A 178 -8.91 -11.12 15.11
N SER A 179 -8.53 -11.95 14.15
CA SER A 179 -9.25 -13.20 13.86
C SER A 179 -8.48 -14.40 14.35
N ALA A 180 -9.19 -15.50 14.59
CA ALA A 180 -8.61 -16.75 15.07
C ALA A 180 -7.72 -17.49 14.04
N ALA A 181 -7.64 -17.04 12.78
CA ALA A 181 -6.79 -17.64 11.76
C ALA A 181 -6.56 -16.72 10.55
N PHE A 182 -5.43 -16.90 9.85
CA PHE A 182 -5.06 -16.17 8.62
C PHE A 182 -5.81 -16.65 7.36
N GLY A 183 -7.15 -16.68 7.40
CA GLY A 183 -7.98 -17.25 6.33
C GLY A 183 -7.80 -16.60 4.95
N ARG A 184 -7.38 -15.33 4.90
CA ARG A 184 -7.21 -14.55 3.65
C ARG A 184 -5.80 -14.57 3.08
N ALA A 185 -4.80 -14.96 3.86
CA ALA A 185 -3.42 -14.99 3.42
C ALA A 185 -3.14 -16.24 2.58
N LYS A 186 -2.21 -16.14 1.64
CA LYS A 186 -1.77 -17.27 0.83
C LYS A 186 -1.13 -18.34 1.72
N GLN A 187 -1.36 -19.61 1.39
CA GLN A 187 -0.81 -20.75 2.12
C GLN A 187 0.70 -20.63 2.35
N LYS A 188 1.47 -20.30 1.29
CA LYS A 188 2.92 -20.10 1.38
C LYS A 188 3.35 -19.08 2.45
N ASN A 189 2.58 -18.01 2.63
CA ASN A 189 2.88 -16.98 3.63
C ASN A 189 2.53 -17.46 5.05
N ARG A 190 1.46 -18.25 5.20
CA ARG A 190 1.11 -18.90 6.47
C ARG A 190 2.19 -19.88 6.91
N GLU A 191 2.65 -20.73 6.00
CA GLU A 191 3.71 -21.71 6.27
C GLU A 191 5.02 -21.05 6.75
N LYS A 192 5.38 -19.89 6.18
CA LYS A 192 6.53 -19.11 6.63
C LYS A 192 6.36 -18.56 8.05
N VAL A 193 5.18 -18.03 8.38
CA VAL A 193 4.87 -17.55 9.74
C VAL A 193 4.90 -18.70 10.74
N GLU A 194 4.28 -19.84 10.42
CA GLU A 194 4.30 -21.04 11.27
C GLU A 194 5.73 -21.54 11.52
N MET A 195 6.59 -21.49 10.49
CA MET A 195 8.00 -21.84 10.65
C MET A 195 8.72 -20.86 11.57
N ALA A 196 8.58 -19.55 11.33
CA ALA A 196 9.21 -18.50 12.13
C ALA A 196 8.77 -18.55 13.60
N GLU A 197 7.50 -18.90 13.85
CA GLU A 197 6.97 -19.10 15.20
C GLU A 197 7.58 -20.34 15.87
N LYS A 198 7.67 -21.46 15.16
CA LYS A 198 8.29 -22.69 15.69
C LYS A 198 9.77 -22.50 16.03
N THR A 199 10.49 -21.69 15.26
CA THR A 199 11.90 -21.37 15.52
C THR A 199 12.09 -20.27 16.56
N GLY A 200 11.01 -19.70 17.10
CA GLY A 200 11.04 -18.67 18.14
C GLY A 200 11.36 -17.26 17.65
N GLY A 201 11.43 -17.02 16.34
CA GLY A 201 11.71 -15.71 15.76
C GLY A 201 10.49 -14.78 15.74
N LEU A 202 9.28 -15.34 15.86
CA LEU A 202 8.02 -14.62 15.75
C LEU A 202 7.00 -15.12 16.76
N ARG A 203 6.36 -14.22 17.51
CA ARG A 203 5.21 -14.53 18.39
C ARG A 203 3.90 -14.19 17.70
N VAL A 204 3.01 -15.15 17.49
CA VAL A 204 1.70 -14.88 16.88
C VAL A 204 0.63 -14.66 17.96
N LEU A 205 -0.11 -13.56 17.85
CA LEU A 205 -1.20 -13.16 18.74
C LEU A 205 -2.51 -13.14 17.94
N LEU A 206 -3.13 -14.30 17.77
CA LEU A 206 -4.46 -14.40 17.17
C LEU A 206 -5.55 -13.94 18.14
N SER A 207 -6.73 -13.63 17.60
CA SER A 207 -7.86 -13.10 18.38
C SER A 207 -7.49 -11.89 19.24
N SER A 208 -6.56 -11.06 18.74
CA SER A 208 -6.04 -9.91 19.48
C SER A 208 -6.32 -8.57 18.79
N ASN A 209 -6.59 -7.55 19.59
CA ASN A 209 -6.78 -6.17 19.15
C ASN A 209 -5.88 -5.24 19.96
N VAL A 210 -5.20 -4.31 19.28
CA VAL A 210 -4.49 -3.22 19.95
C VAL A 210 -5.51 -2.32 20.63
N MET A 211 -5.26 -1.98 21.90
CA MET A 211 -6.12 -1.10 22.71
C MET A 211 -5.51 0.28 22.88
N SER A 212 -4.20 0.37 23.10
CA SER A 212 -3.44 1.62 23.17
C SER A 212 -1.96 1.38 22.90
N ILE A 213 -1.29 2.42 22.41
CA ILE A 213 0.14 2.43 22.14
C ILE A 213 0.76 3.48 23.06
N SER A 214 1.68 3.06 23.91
CA SER A 214 2.49 3.92 24.78
C SER A 214 3.87 4.15 24.14
N GLU A 215 4.72 4.94 24.79
CA GLU A 215 6.08 5.22 24.30
C GLU A 215 6.93 3.95 24.18
N ASN A 216 6.89 3.06 25.19
CA ASN A 216 7.75 1.87 25.28
C ASN A 216 6.97 0.54 25.33
N ASP A 217 5.64 0.60 25.28
CA ASP A 217 4.79 -0.59 25.36
C ASP A 217 3.51 -0.47 24.55
N ILE A 218 2.84 -1.60 24.35
CA ILE A 218 1.52 -1.70 23.73
C ILE A 218 0.63 -2.54 24.61
N THR A 219 -0.59 -2.05 24.81
CA THR A 219 -1.67 -2.80 25.44
C THR A 219 -2.56 -3.42 24.37
N LEU A 220 -2.78 -4.73 24.45
CA LEU A 220 -3.68 -5.48 23.59
C LEU A 220 -4.76 -6.18 24.42
N ASP A 221 -5.94 -6.33 23.83
CA ASP A 221 -6.93 -7.32 24.27
C ASP A 221 -6.71 -8.59 23.46
N GLN A 222 -6.43 -9.71 24.13
CA GLN A 222 -6.35 -11.03 23.52
C GLN A 222 -7.36 -11.95 24.19
N GLU A 223 -8.41 -12.32 23.45
CA GLU A 223 -9.49 -13.20 23.94
C GLU A 223 -10.14 -12.72 25.26
N GLY A 224 -10.27 -11.40 25.44
CA GLY A 224 -10.84 -10.79 26.64
C GLY A 224 -9.84 -10.57 27.77
N GLN A 225 -8.56 -10.94 27.57
CA GLN A 225 -7.49 -10.68 28.52
C GLN A 225 -6.61 -9.53 28.04
N THR A 226 -6.40 -8.56 28.92
CA THR A 226 -5.47 -7.46 28.67
C THR A 226 -4.03 -7.96 28.83
N ILE A 227 -3.22 -7.81 27.79
CA ILE A 227 -1.79 -8.07 27.80
C ILE A 227 -1.02 -6.82 27.44
N THR A 228 0.16 -6.65 28.02
CA THR A 228 1.09 -5.57 27.68
C THR A 228 2.39 -6.18 27.17
N ILE A 229 2.93 -5.64 26.09
CA ILE A 229 4.21 -6.04 25.51
C ILE A 229 5.11 -4.82 25.37
N GLU A 230 6.40 -5.01 25.66
CA GLU A 230 7.43 -4.03 25.32
C GLU A 230 7.46 -3.82 23.80
N ASN A 231 7.65 -2.57 23.37
CA ASN A 231 7.54 -2.21 21.98
C ASN A 231 8.32 -0.94 21.66
N ASP A 232 9.11 -1.00 20.59
CA ASP A 232 9.82 0.15 20.02
C ASP A 232 9.19 0.62 18.71
N ALA A 233 8.52 -0.26 17.96
CA ALA A 233 7.92 0.07 16.67
C ALA A 233 6.63 -0.70 16.35
N VAL A 234 5.71 -0.05 15.62
CA VAL A 234 4.44 -0.63 15.18
C VAL A 234 4.29 -0.52 13.68
N ILE A 235 4.00 -1.64 13.03
CA ILE A 235 3.72 -1.68 11.59
C ILE A 235 2.28 -2.13 11.37
N VAL A 236 1.43 -1.18 11.00
CA VAL A 236 0.01 -1.41 10.75
C VAL A 236 -0.22 -1.85 9.30
N CYS A 237 -0.43 -3.15 9.13
CA CYS A 237 -0.77 -3.82 7.88
C CYS A 237 -2.25 -4.30 7.87
N ALA A 238 -3.16 -3.46 8.35
CA ALA A 238 -4.60 -3.76 8.51
C ALA A 238 -5.43 -3.66 7.21
N GLY A 239 -4.76 -3.55 6.06
CA GLY A 239 -5.37 -3.34 4.75
C GLY A 239 -5.71 -1.87 4.46
N GLY A 240 -6.29 -1.63 3.29
CA GLY A 240 -6.69 -0.29 2.84
C GLY A 240 -8.19 -0.04 2.95
N ILE A 241 -8.56 1.22 3.11
CA ILE A 241 -9.91 1.71 2.85
C ILE A 241 -9.99 1.99 1.35
N LEU A 242 -10.82 1.21 0.65
CA LEU A 242 -11.05 1.43 -0.77
C LEU A 242 -11.70 2.81 -0.98
N PRO A 243 -11.39 3.52 -2.08
CA PRO A 243 -11.95 4.84 -2.37
C PRO A 243 -13.43 4.76 -2.83
N THR A 244 -14.23 3.86 -2.25
CA THR A 244 -15.63 3.61 -2.68
C THR A 244 -16.53 4.81 -2.41
N GLY A 245 -16.35 5.51 -1.27
CA GLY A 245 -17.07 6.75 -0.99
C GLY A 245 -16.78 7.81 -2.04
N PHE A 246 -15.49 8.09 -2.27
CA PHE A 246 -15.02 9.01 -3.32
C PHE A 246 -15.59 8.68 -4.71
N LEU A 247 -15.61 7.41 -5.11
CA LEU A 247 -16.18 7.00 -6.39
C LEU A 247 -17.71 7.22 -6.44
N LYS A 248 -18.42 6.89 -5.35
CA LYS A 248 -19.87 7.11 -5.26
C LYS A 248 -20.24 8.59 -5.29
N ASP A 249 -19.44 9.45 -4.65
CA ASP A 249 -19.65 10.90 -4.66
C ASP A 249 -19.51 11.49 -6.08
N MET A 250 -18.79 10.80 -6.99
CA MET A 250 -18.74 11.13 -8.43
C MET A 250 -19.92 10.59 -9.24
N GLY A 251 -20.84 9.84 -8.62
CA GLY A 251 -21.92 9.14 -9.31
C GLY A 251 -21.53 7.79 -9.92
N ILE A 252 -20.38 7.19 -9.53
CA ILE A 252 -20.00 5.85 -10.00
C ILE A 252 -20.76 4.78 -9.20
N GLU A 253 -21.51 3.95 -9.90
CA GLU A 253 -22.18 2.79 -9.31
C GLU A 253 -21.17 1.69 -8.95
N ILE A 254 -21.30 1.14 -7.74
CA ILE A 254 -20.41 0.09 -7.24
C ILE A 254 -21.22 -1.16 -6.92
N GLU A 255 -20.96 -2.23 -7.67
CA GLU A 255 -21.52 -3.56 -7.41
C GLU A 255 -20.54 -4.39 -6.57
N THR A 256 -21.00 -4.94 -5.44
CA THR A 256 -20.19 -5.86 -4.62
C THR A 256 -20.56 -7.30 -4.95
N LYS A 257 -19.66 -8.02 -5.62
CA LYS A 257 -19.80 -9.46 -5.88
C LYS A 257 -19.06 -10.25 -4.82
N PHE A 258 -19.79 -11.05 -4.03
CA PHE A 258 -19.18 -12.09 -3.21
C PHE A 258 -18.92 -13.28 -4.15
N GLY A 259 -17.65 -13.64 -4.33
CA GLY A 259 -17.32 -14.81 -5.15
C GLY A 259 -18.05 -16.03 -4.61
N THR A 260 -18.70 -16.78 -5.50
CA THR A 260 -19.17 -18.13 -5.17
C THR A 260 -17.96 -18.98 -4.79
N ALA A 261 -18.03 -19.59 -3.61
CA ALA A 261 -17.00 -20.47 -3.07
C ALA A 261 -16.65 -21.62 -4.02
#